data_AF-A0A8J8N9V8-F1
#
_entry.id   AF-A0A8J8N9V8-F1
#
_cell.length_a   1.000
_cell.length_b   1.000
_cell.length_c   1.000
_cell.angle_alpha   90.00
_cell.angle_beta   90.00
_cell.angle_gamma   90.00
#
_symmetry.space_group_name_H-M   'P 1'
#
loop_
_entity.id
_entity.type
_entity.pdbx_description
1 polymer ?
#
loop_
_entity_poly.entity_id
_entity_poly.type
_entity_poly.pdbx_seq_one_letter_code
_entity_poly.pdbx_strand_id
1 'polypeptide(L)'
;MELNLQFGYGMMEHCRHLTEQWNGGTTILSPRDLSSAQLNQLSQQIINIPNGKVLLDPQFYLPHSEHSRLCSHDYWPSDYQTGIFWEGQRCTDLINALFNINRSLGCSEVILPGLLATTIDDDWLNTQQAFIDEGLAISNGLCVLATIALSADATRNETQIARLMDASDNWEPHGYYIVCEHPNGKYLVDDPTWTTNIIDLAAGLKLRGKKVILGYCNHQMLLASVAKVDGIASGTWMNVRSFPPEKFRGNQEEVIRQRATWYYCPQALSEFGTSYLDLAKQQGVLDQMSPSSDLTNVYLAGLFSGAVPTSSGFTEQLAFRHYLHCLRIQSQNSVKPTFDLTVDHHQTLLRNARQLLSDLHTAGIKGQARDFMDSLDANESALSVIRSTRGPLLRRNWGNIQ
;
A
#
# COMPACT_ATOMS: atom_id res chain seq x y z
N MET A 1 0.99 12.77 3.73
CA MET A 1 0.87 11.39 3.24
C MET A 1 -0.46 11.24 2.53
N GLU A 2 -0.43 10.82 1.28
CA GLU A 2 -1.61 10.57 0.44
C GLU A 2 -2.04 9.09 0.50
N LEU A 3 -3.31 8.83 0.17
CA LEU A 3 -3.75 7.48 -0.17
C LEU A 3 -3.86 7.35 -1.69
N ASN A 4 -3.10 6.40 -2.24
CA ASN A 4 -3.20 5.97 -3.62
C ASN A 4 -4.11 4.73 -3.73
N LEU A 5 -4.88 4.63 -4.81
CA LEU A 5 -5.72 3.47 -5.09
C LEU A 5 -4.90 2.40 -5.80
N GLN A 6 -4.48 1.37 -5.06
CA GLN A 6 -3.80 0.19 -5.63
C GLN A 6 -4.83 -0.65 -6.39
N PHE A 7 -4.70 -0.71 -7.71
CA PHE A 7 -5.69 -1.41 -8.52
C PHE A 7 -5.64 -2.93 -8.31
N GLY A 8 -6.82 -3.53 -8.20
CA GLY A 8 -7.05 -4.97 -8.18
C GLY A 8 -8.35 -5.34 -8.89
N TYR A 9 -8.68 -6.63 -8.90
CA TYR A 9 -9.91 -7.12 -9.53
C TYR A 9 -11.17 -6.37 -9.03
N GLY A 10 -12.04 -5.97 -9.96
CA GLY A 10 -13.30 -5.27 -9.66
C GLY A 10 -13.15 -3.79 -9.28
N MET A 11 -11.96 -3.19 -9.33
CA MET A 11 -11.75 -1.82 -8.86
C MET A 11 -12.04 -0.70 -9.86
N MET A 12 -12.30 -0.98 -11.14
CA MET A 12 -12.47 0.06 -12.17
C MET A 12 -13.51 1.12 -11.78
N GLU A 13 -14.68 0.70 -11.33
CA GLU A 13 -15.73 1.62 -10.92
C GLU A 13 -15.35 2.36 -9.63
N HIS A 14 -14.78 1.65 -8.65
CA HIS A 14 -14.34 2.24 -7.39
C HIS A 14 -13.31 3.35 -7.61
N CYS A 15 -12.33 3.13 -8.49
CA CYS A 15 -11.32 4.12 -8.84
C CYS A 15 -11.93 5.39 -9.41
N ARG A 16 -12.84 5.27 -10.39
CA ARG A 16 -13.53 6.44 -10.96
C ARG A 16 -14.36 7.16 -9.92
N HIS A 17 -15.26 6.43 -9.26
CA HIS A 17 -16.19 6.99 -8.29
C HIS A 17 -15.46 7.72 -7.16
N LEU A 18 -14.45 7.09 -6.55
CA LEU A 18 -13.71 7.70 -5.44
C LEU A 18 -12.87 8.90 -5.91
N THR A 19 -12.21 8.82 -7.07
CA THR A 19 -11.43 9.94 -7.60
C THR A 19 -12.33 11.14 -7.93
N GLU A 20 -13.51 10.91 -8.49
CA GLU A 20 -14.53 11.97 -8.72
C GLU A 20 -15.00 12.56 -7.39
N GLN A 21 -15.40 11.72 -6.43
CA GLN A 21 -15.89 12.16 -5.12
C GLN A 21 -14.84 12.95 -4.33
N TRP A 22 -13.56 12.59 -4.48
CA TRP A 22 -12.45 13.29 -3.81
C TRP A 22 -11.95 14.51 -4.57
N ASN A 23 -12.46 14.78 -5.78
CA ASN A 23 -11.98 15.80 -6.70
C ASN A 23 -10.46 15.69 -6.97
N GLY A 24 -10.01 14.45 -7.17
CA GLY A 24 -8.62 14.10 -7.43
C GLY A 24 -8.16 12.84 -6.70
N GLY A 25 -6.89 12.49 -6.91
CA GLY A 25 -6.27 11.31 -6.32
C GLY A 25 -5.54 10.49 -7.37
N THR A 26 -4.73 9.54 -6.90
CA THR A 26 -3.85 8.74 -7.76
C THR A 26 -4.33 7.29 -7.79
N THR A 27 -4.49 6.74 -8.99
CA THR A 27 -4.72 5.29 -9.18
C THR A 27 -3.45 4.64 -9.70
N ILE A 28 -2.97 3.59 -9.03
CA ILE A 28 -1.84 2.76 -9.45
C ILE A 28 -2.39 1.53 -10.18
N LEU A 29 -2.22 1.49 -11.50
CA LEU A 29 -2.77 0.47 -12.38
C LEU A 29 -2.02 -0.85 -12.29
N SER A 30 -2.74 -1.94 -12.58
CA SER A 30 -2.27 -3.33 -12.45
C SER A 30 -2.35 -4.04 -13.82
N PRO A 31 -1.22 -4.24 -14.52
CA PRO A 31 -1.17 -4.98 -15.78
C PRO A 31 -1.56 -6.46 -15.61
N ARG A 32 -1.43 -7.04 -14.40
CA ARG A 32 -1.98 -8.36 -14.09
C ARG A 32 -3.50 -8.39 -14.17
N ASP A 33 -4.16 -7.34 -13.67
CA ASP A 33 -5.61 -7.32 -13.50
C ASP A 33 -6.34 -6.62 -14.68
N LEU A 34 -5.62 -5.91 -15.54
CA LEU A 34 -6.15 -5.16 -16.68
C LEU A 34 -5.44 -5.52 -17.99
N SER A 35 -6.21 -5.69 -19.08
CA SER A 35 -5.65 -5.77 -20.43
C SER A 35 -5.17 -4.39 -20.91
N SER A 36 -4.36 -4.33 -21.96
CA SER A 36 -3.88 -3.06 -22.54
C SER A 36 -5.04 -2.12 -22.92
N ALA A 37 -6.15 -2.66 -23.44
CA ALA A 37 -7.34 -1.87 -23.75
C ALA A 37 -8.00 -1.29 -22.48
N GLN A 38 -8.10 -2.09 -21.42
CA GLN A 38 -8.67 -1.64 -20.15
C GLN A 38 -7.77 -0.64 -19.42
N LEU A 39 -6.44 -0.80 -19.49
CA LEU A 39 -5.47 0.17 -18.97
C LEU A 39 -5.69 1.53 -19.64
N ASN A 40 -5.74 1.58 -20.97
CA ASN A 40 -5.99 2.81 -21.73
C ASN A 40 -7.35 3.41 -21.38
N GLN A 41 -8.41 2.61 -21.35
CA GLN A 41 -9.75 3.11 -21.02
C GLN A 41 -9.81 3.71 -19.61
N LEU A 42 -9.31 3.00 -18.60
CA LEU A 42 -9.37 3.46 -17.21
C LEU A 42 -8.46 4.67 -16.99
N SER A 43 -7.24 4.67 -17.54
CA SER A 43 -6.33 5.81 -17.40
C SER A 43 -6.96 7.10 -17.93
N GLN A 44 -7.53 7.05 -19.14
CA GLN A 44 -8.24 8.19 -19.73
C GLN A 44 -9.42 8.66 -18.88
N GLN A 45 -10.17 7.73 -18.27
CA GLN A 45 -11.26 8.09 -17.36
C GLN A 45 -10.75 8.79 -16.10
N ILE A 46 -9.60 8.38 -15.54
CA ILE A 46 -9.04 8.97 -14.34
C ILE A 46 -8.40 10.34 -14.60
N ILE A 47 -7.59 10.48 -15.65
CA ILE A 47 -6.89 11.75 -15.95
C ILE A 47 -7.84 12.87 -16.38
N ASN A 48 -9.03 12.53 -16.87
CA ASN A 48 -10.07 13.51 -17.21
C ASN A 48 -10.83 14.04 -15.98
N ILE A 49 -10.65 13.44 -14.80
CA ILE A 49 -11.15 13.97 -13.54
C ILE A 49 -10.17 15.05 -13.06
N PRO A 50 -10.62 16.22 -12.59
CA PRO A 50 -9.74 17.24 -12.04
C PRO A 50 -8.81 16.67 -10.96
N ASN A 51 -7.51 16.96 -11.08
CA ASN A 51 -6.45 16.45 -10.19
C ASN A 51 -6.35 14.90 -10.12
N GLY A 52 -6.97 14.18 -11.05
CA GLY A 52 -6.82 12.75 -11.22
C GLY A 52 -5.44 12.42 -11.77
N LYS A 53 -4.76 11.45 -11.16
CA LYS A 53 -3.43 11.00 -11.56
C LYS A 53 -3.42 9.48 -11.73
N VAL A 54 -2.54 9.03 -12.60
CA VAL A 54 -2.34 7.61 -12.89
C VAL A 54 -0.86 7.29 -12.74
N LEU A 55 -0.57 6.16 -12.12
CA LEU A 55 0.72 5.48 -12.14
C LEU A 55 0.50 4.07 -12.67
N LEU A 56 1.54 3.43 -13.19
CA LEU A 56 1.52 2.03 -13.57
C LEU A 56 2.52 1.27 -12.70
N ASP A 57 2.06 0.32 -11.90
CA ASP A 57 2.94 -0.66 -11.27
C ASP A 57 3.27 -1.74 -12.32
N PRO A 58 4.53 -1.90 -12.77
CA PRO A 58 4.88 -2.88 -13.81
C PRO A 58 4.68 -4.33 -13.35
N GLN A 59 4.59 -4.56 -12.03
CA GLN A 59 4.41 -5.87 -11.41
C GLN A 59 5.46 -6.90 -11.84
N PHE A 60 6.67 -6.42 -12.15
CA PHE A 60 7.80 -7.23 -12.61
C PHE A 60 8.58 -7.91 -11.45
N TYR A 61 7.85 -8.35 -10.42
CA TYR A 61 8.42 -8.90 -9.19
C TYR A 61 9.01 -10.31 -9.37
N LEU A 62 8.33 -11.11 -10.19
CA LEU A 62 8.67 -12.50 -10.49
C LEU A 62 8.79 -12.65 -12.01
N PRO A 63 10.00 -12.49 -12.59
CA PRO A 63 10.15 -12.50 -14.04
C PRO A 63 9.79 -13.83 -14.70
N HIS A 64 9.88 -14.95 -13.96
CA HIS A 64 9.40 -16.27 -14.35
C HIS A 64 7.87 -16.44 -14.20
N SER A 65 7.11 -15.35 -14.21
CA SER A 65 5.65 -15.42 -14.16
C SER A 65 5.09 -16.15 -15.37
N GLU A 66 4.09 -17.00 -15.12
CA GLU A 66 3.26 -17.64 -16.13
C GLU A 66 1.83 -17.04 -16.15
N HIS A 67 1.63 -15.89 -15.50
CA HIS A 67 0.33 -15.26 -15.44
C HIS A 67 -0.03 -14.64 -16.80
N SER A 68 -0.94 -15.30 -17.52
CA SER A 68 -1.27 -15.03 -18.93
C SER A 68 -1.45 -13.55 -19.27
N ARG A 69 -2.26 -12.81 -18.49
CA ARG A 69 -2.50 -11.38 -18.74
C ARG A 69 -1.29 -10.50 -18.47
N LEU A 70 -0.53 -10.81 -17.42
CA LEU A 70 0.63 -10.00 -17.01
C LEU A 70 1.74 -10.12 -18.06
N CYS A 71 1.99 -11.35 -18.50
CA CYS A 71 2.99 -11.66 -19.52
C CYS A 71 2.55 -11.28 -20.95
N SER A 72 1.31 -10.81 -21.14
CA SER A 72 0.81 -10.39 -22.46
C SER A 72 1.08 -8.93 -22.82
N HIS A 73 1.62 -8.14 -21.88
CA HIS A 73 1.96 -6.74 -22.13
C HIS A 73 3.33 -6.61 -22.80
N ASP A 74 3.47 -5.64 -23.70
CA ASP A 74 4.63 -5.50 -24.61
C ASP A 74 5.99 -5.35 -23.90
N TYR A 75 6.01 -4.84 -22.66
CA TYR A 75 7.25 -4.71 -21.89
C TYR A 75 7.70 -6.03 -21.26
N TRP A 76 6.83 -7.05 -21.18
CA TRP A 76 7.17 -8.32 -20.58
C TRP A 76 8.03 -9.14 -21.55
N PRO A 77 9.23 -9.59 -21.16
CA PRO A 77 10.12 -10.30 -22.05
C PRO A 77 9.59 -11.71 -22.36
N SER A 78 9.73 -12.14 -23.62
CA SER A 78 9.33 -13.47 -24.10
C SER A 78 10.26 -14.59 -23.65
N ASP A 79 11.50 -14.27 -23.29
CA ASP A 79 12.49 -15.21 -22.76
C ASP A 79 13.31 -14.53 -21.67
N TYR A 80 13.25 -15.07 -20.45
CA TYR A 80 13.96 -14.56 -19.28
C TYR A 80 15.15 -15.47 -18.87
N GLN A 81 15.57 -16.41 -19.72
CA GLN A 81 16.67 -17.31 -19.39
C GLN A 81 18.03 -16.68 -19.69
N THR A 82 18.69 -16.12 -18.68
CA THR A 82 20.16 -16.08 -18.41
C THR A 82 20.51 -14.86 -17.55
N GLY A 83 21.54 -14.97 -16.69
CA GLY A 83 22.07 -13.86 -15.89
C GLY A 83 22.59 -12.66 -16.71
N ILE A 84 22.58 -12.76 -18.04
CA ILE A 84 22.97 -11.73 -19.02
C ILE A 84 21.79 -10.82 -19.40
N PHE A 85 20.55 -11.14 -18.99
CA PHE A 85 19.37 -10.34 -19.35
C PHE A 85 19.47 -8.87 -18.88
N TRP A 86 20.15 -8.64 -17.76
CA TRP A 86 20.25 -7.35 -17.09
C TRP A 86 21.36 -6.44 -17.62
N GLU A 87 22.26 -6.99 -18.43
CA GLU A 87 23.37 -6.26 -19.02
C GLU A 87 23.09 -6.07 -20.53
N GLY A 88 22.72 -4.84 -20.90
CA GLY A 88 22.63 -4.41 -22.31
C GLY A 88 21.20 -4.34 -22.87
N GLN A 89 21.08 -4.59 -24.18
CA GLN A 89 19.93 -4.20 -25.01
C GLN A 89 18.56 -4.67 -24.51
N ARG A 90 18.49 -5.84 -23.85
CA ARG A 90 17.20 -6.40 -23.37
C ARG A 90 16.60 -5.58 -22.23
N CYS A 91 17.44 -5.08 -21.32
CA CYS A 91 17.03 -4.16 -20.27
C CYS A 91 16.52 -2.84 -20.90
N THR A 92 17.28 -2.28 -21.84
CA THR A 92 16.90 -1.10 -22.62
C THR A 92 15.56 -1.28 -23.32
N ASP A 93 15.31 -2.43 -23.96
CA ASP A 93 14.06 -2.70 -24.67
C ASP A 93 12.86 -2.77 -23.70
N LEU A 94 13.01 -3.48 -22.57
CA LEU A 94 12.00 -3.57 -21.51
C LEU A 94 11.65 -2.18 -20.96
N ILE A 95 12.68 -1.39 -20.61
CA ILE A 95 12.51 -0.06 -20.03
C ILE A 95 11.89 0.89 -21.06
N ASN A 96 12.31 0.86 -22.33
CA ASN A 96 11.68 1.64 -23.41
C ASN A 96 10.20 1.29 -23.61
N ALA A 97 9.86 0.00 -23.67
CA ALA A 97 8.47 -0.45 -23.78
C ALA A 97 7.64 0.01 -22.57
N LEU A 98 8.20 -0.05 -21.36
CA LEU A 98 7.56 0.43 -20.15
C LEU A 98 7.32 1.95 -20.16
N PHE A 99 8.29 2.73 -20.63
CA PHE A 99 8.11 4.19 -20.78
C PHE A 99 7.05 4.53 -21.83
N ASN A 100 7.01 3.77 -22.94
CA ASN A 100 5.99 3.98 -23.98
C ASN A 100 4.57 3.75 -23.46
N ILE A 101 4.35 2.68 -22.68
CA ILE A 101 3.04 2.45 -22.05
C ILE A 101 2.72 3.52 -20.99
N ASN A 102 3.68 3.94 -20.16
CA ASN A 102 3.44 5.01 -19.19
C ASN A 102 3.02 6.32 -19.88
N ARG A 103 3.66 6.68 -21.00
CA ARG A 103 3.28 7.87 -21.79
C ARG A 103 1.89 7.73 -22.40
N SER A 104 1.53 6.58 -22.95
CA SER A 104 0.21 6.37 -23.55
C SER A 104 -0.92 6.42 -22.52
N LEU A 105 -0.66 5.95 -21.30
CA LEU A 105 -1.57 6.03 -20.16
C LEU A 105 -1.61 7.42 -19.51
N GLY A 106 -0.74 8.36 -19.91
CA GLY A 106 -0.64 9.68 -19.30
C GLY A 106 -0.18 9.62 -17.84
N CYS A 107 0.68 8.67 -17.49
CA CYS A 107 1.18 8.52 -16.14
C CYS A 107 1.97 9.76 -15.69
N SER A 108 1.73 10.21 -14.45
CA SER A 108 2.40 11.40 -13.91
C SER A 108 3.87 11.14 -13.54
N GLU A 109 4.19 9.88 -13.23
CA GLU A 109 5.52 9.39 -12.83
C GLU A 109 5.64 7.96 -13.31
N VAL A 110 6.88 7.47 -13.47
CA VAL A 110 7.16 6.10 -13.93
C VAL A 110 7.69 5.27 -12.77
N ILE A 111 6.98 4.19 -12.42
CA ILE A 111 7.50 3.17 -11.53
C ILE A 111 8.31 2.18 -12.38
N LEU A 112 9.57 1.98 -12.03
CA LEU A 112 10.47 1.05 -12.71
C LEU A 112 10.13 -0.41 -12.37
N PRO A 113 10.52 -1.39 -13.20
CA PRO A 113 10.48 -2.79 -12.78
C PRO A 113 11.34 -2.99 -11.52
N GLY A 114 11.09 -4.07 -10.78
CA GLY A 114 11.90 -4.44 -9.64
C GLY A 114 11.66 -5.88 -9.24
N LEU A 115 12.74 -6.61 -8.98
CA LEU A 115 12.69 -8.01 -8.59
C LEU A 115 12.39 -8.18 -7.11
N LEU A 116 11.62 -9.22 -6.76
CA LEU A 116 11.45 -9.62 -5.38
C LEU A 116 12.78 -10.14 -4.80
N ALA A 117 13.31 -9.44 -3.80
CA ALA A 117 14.46 -9.91 -3.03
C ALA A 117 14.02 -10.94 -1.97
N THR A 118 14.40 -12.20 -2.17
CA THR A 118 14.45 -13.19 -1.08
C THR A 118 15.68 -12.97 -0.20
N THR A 119 16.76 -12.47 -0.80
CA THR A 119 17.97 -11.99 -0.13
C THR A 119 18.48 -10.76 -0.89
N ILE A 120 19.01 -9.78 -0.16
CA ILE A 120 19.65 -8.59 -0.71
C ILE A 120 21.14 -8.90 -0.87
N ASP A 121 21.52 -9.36 -2.05
CA ASP A 121 22.88 -9.65 -2.49
C ASP A 121 23.36 -8.69 -3.59
N ASP A 122 24.63 -8.83 -4.00
CA ASP A 122 25.21 -7.93 -5.01
C ASP A 122 24.53 -8.09 -6.37
N ASP A 123 24.09 -9.29 -6.72
CA ASP A 123 23.40 -9.55 -7.98
C ASP A 123 22.05 -8.81 -8.04
N TRP A 124 21.27 -8.87 -6.95
CA TRP A 124 20.02 -8.12 -6.85
C TRP A 124 20.28 -6.61 -6.86
N LEU A 125 21.30 -6.12 -6.12
CA LEU A 125 21.64 -4.69 -6.08
C LEU A 125 22.12 -4.16 -7.43
N ASN A 126 22.95 -4.92 -8.15
CA ASN A 126 23.42 -4.58 -9.49
C ASN A 126 22.27 -4.53 -10.49
N THR A 127 21.31 -5.46 -10.38
CA THR A 127 20.10 -5.46 -11.21
C THR A 127 19.26 -4.22 -10.95
N GLN A 128 19.08 -3.83 -9.68
CA GLN A 128 18.36 -2.61 -9.33
C GLN A 128 19.05 -1.35 -9.87
N GLN A 129 20.37 -1.26 -9.74
CA GLN A 129 21.14 -0.17 -10.33
C GLN A 129 20.93 -0.09 -11.85
N ALA A 130 21.00 -1.22 -12.56
CA ALA A 130 20.83 -1.27 -14.01
C ALA A 130 19.45 -0.74 -14.45
N PHE A 131 18.37 -1.10 -13.75
CA PHE A 131 17.04 -0.55 -14.02
C PHE A 131 16.96 0.95 -13.76
N ILE A 132 17.58 1.42 -12.68
CA ILE A 132 17.59 2.85 -12.32
C ILE A 132 18.35 3.64 -13.38
N ASP A 133 19.55 3.22 -13.73
CA ASP A 133 20.41 3.92 -14.69
C ASP A 133 19.75 4.01 -16.07
N GLU A 134 19.21 2.89 -16.57
CA GLU A 134 18.50 2.84 -17.85
C GLU A 134 17.22 3.70 -17.80
N GLY A 135 16.45 3.60 -16.72
CA GLY A 135 15.24 4.37 -16.53
C GLY A 135 15.48 5.88 -16.48
N LEU A 136 16.56 6.32 -15.82
CA LEU A 136 16.97 7.72 -15.76
C LEU A 136 17.45 8.22 -17.13
N ALA A 137 18.22 7.41 -17.86
CA ALA A 137 18.76 7.75 -19.17
C ALA A 137 17.67 8.08 -20.20
N ILE A 138 16.52 7.40 -20.14
CA ILE A 138 15.41 7.62 -21.09
C ILE A 138 14.21 8.39 -20.50
N SER A 139 14.32 8.85 -19.24
CA SER A 139 13.23 9.48 -18.51
C SER A 139 12.65 10.71 -19.19
N ASN A 140 13.49 11.45 -19.93
CA ASN A 140 13.15 12.70 -20.61
C ASN A 140 12.39 13.70 -19.69
N GLY A 141 12.79 13.78 -18.42
CA GLY A 141 12.22 14.69 -17.43
C GLY A 141 11.00 14.16 -16.68
N LEU A 142 10.54 12.94 -16.96
CA LEU A 142 9.56 12.26 -16.10
C LEU A 142 10.21 11.83 -14.78
N CYS A 143 9.50 12.00 -13.67
CA CYS A 143 9.94 11.49 -12.38
C CYS A 143 9.96 9.96 -12.40
N VAL A 144 11.07 9.39 -11.92
CA VAL A 144 11.33 7.96 -11.91
C VAL A 144 11.33 7.44 -10.47
N LEU A 145 10.49 6.44 -10.19
CA LEU A 145 10.41 5.73 -8.92
C LEU A 145 11.02 4.35 -9.06
N ALA A 146 12.08 4.05 -8.30
CA ALA A 146 12.68 2.72 -8.27
C ALA A 146 11.82 1.76 -7.44
N THR A 147 11.63 0.53 -7.90
CA THR A 147 10.85 -0.48 -7.17
C THR A 147 11.74 -1.27 -6.22
N ILE A 148 11.43 -1.20 -4.93
CA ILE A 148 12.03 -2.06 -3.90
C ILE A 148 10.98 -3.10 -3.50
N ALA A 149 11.14 -4.33 -3.98
CA ALA A 149 10.26 -5.44 -3.62
C ALA A 149 10.99 -6.43 -2.72
N LEU A 150 10.51 -6.61 -1.49
CA LEU A 150 11.16 -7.45 -0.47
C LEU A 150 10.26 -8.59 -0.01
N SER A 151 10.83 -9.78 0.12
CA SER A 151 10.19 -10.89 0.83
C SER A 151 10.04 -10.60 2.32
N ALA A 152 9.20 -11.37 3.00
CA ALA A 152 9.04 -11.25 4.44
C ALA A 152 10.37 -11.50 5.19
N ASP A 153 11.19 -12.43 4.71
CA ASP A 153 12.47 -12.79 5.32
C ASP A 153 13.53 -11.70 5.12
N ALA A 154 13.66 -11.16 3.91
CA ALA A 154 14.55 -10.03 3.64
C ALA A 154 14.14 -8.79 4.45
N THR A 155 12.83 -8.53 4.56
CA THR A 155 12.30 -7.38 5.32
C THR A 155 12.61 -7.50 6.83
N ARG A 156 12.55 -8.70 7.41
CA ARG A 156 12.86 -8.94 8.83
C ARG A 156 14.35 -8.90 9.15
N ASN A 157 15.22 -8.97 8.15
CA ASN A 157 16.66 -9.02 8.36
C ASN A 157 17.27 -7.61 8.39
N GLU A 158 17.55 -7.10 9.59
CA GLU A 158 18.14 -5.77 9.80
C GLU A 158 19.46 -5.56 9.04
N THR A 159 20.29 -6.59 8.90
CA THR A 159 21.56 -6.49 8.15
C THR A 159 21.32 -6.31 6.66
N GLN A 160 20.30 -6.98 6.10
CA GLN A 160 19.93 -6.78 4.70
C GLN A 160 19.34 -5.39 4.47
N ILE A 161 18.52 -4.89 5.39
CA ILE A 161 17.96 -3.53 5.32
C ILE A 161 19.07 -2.48 5.41
N ALA A 162 20.06 -2.67 6.29
CA ALA A 162 21.24 -1.82 6.33
C ALA A 162 22.02 -1.83 5.01
N ARG A 163 22.27 -3.02 4.45
CA ARG A 163 22.94 -3.16 3.15
C ARG A 163 22.19 -2.45 2.02
N LEU A 164 20.86 -2.57 1.97
CA LEU A 164 20.02 -1.85 1.01
C LEU A 164 20.10 -0.33 1.20
N MET A 165 20.08 0.14 2.45
CA MET A 165 20.26 1.56 2.74
C MET A 165 21.62 2.06 2.28
N ASP A 166 22.70 1.32 2.51
CA ASP A 166 24.05 1.70 2.07
C ASP A 166 24.15 1.71 0.53
N ALA A 167 23.61 0.69 -0.15
CA ALA A 167 23.63 0.63 -1.60
C ALA A 167 22.83 1.77 -2.24
N SER A 168 21.69 2.13 -1.64
CA SER A 168 20.84 3.23 -2.11
C SER A 168 21.45 4.62 -1.94
N ASP A 169 22.62 4.77 -1.30
CA ASP A 169 23.40 6.02 -1.35
C ASP A 169 23.94 6.33 -2.75
N ASN A 170 24.14 5.30 -3.59
CA ASN A 170 24.62 5.46 -4.96
C ASN A 170 23.48 5.49 -5.99
N TRP A 171 22.23 5.38 -5.53
CA TRP A 171 21.05 5.37 -6.38
C TRP A 171 20.47 6.76 -6.48
N GLU A 172 20.22 7.23 -7.71
CA GLU A 172 19.65 8.56 -7.95
C GLU A 172 18.25 8.57 -8.61
N PRO A 173 17.30 7.68 -8.25
CA PRO A 173 15.92 7.88 -8.66
C PRO A 173 15.33 9.10 -7.94
N HIS A 174 14.19 9.58 -8.45
CA HIS A 174 13.43 10.67 -7.82
C HIS A 174 12.70 10.17 -6.56
N GLY A 175 12.42 8.87 -6.50
CA GLY A 175 11.82 8.23 -5.34
C GLY A 175 11.77 6.72 -5.45
N TYR A 176 11.01 6.12 -4.54
CA TYR A 176 10.89 4.68 -4.40
C TYR A 176 9.43 4.27 -4.27
N TYR A 177 9.06 3.20 -4.96
CA TYR A 177 7.84 2.45 -4.74
C TYR A 177 8.22 1.15 -4.04
N ILE A 178 7.81 1.00 -2.78
CA ILE A 178 8.26 -0.09 -1.92
C ILE A 178 7.11 -1.05 -1.67
N VAL A 179 7.34 -2.34 -1.88
CA VAL A 179 6.39 -3.40 -1.55
C VAL A 179 7.08 -4.46 -0.70
N CYS A 180 6.47 -4.82 0.42
CA CYS A 180 7.03 -5.80 1.36
C CYS A 180 6.02 -6.90 1.59
N GLU A 181 6.44 -8.14 1.40
CA GLU A 181 5.59 -9.30 1.65
C GLU A 181 5.27 -9.39 3.14
N HIS A 182 4.00 -9.63 3.45
CA HIS A 182 3.56 -9.81 4.82
C HIS A 182 3.97 -11.21 5.33
N PRO A 183 4.60 -11.33 6.51
CA PRO A 183 5.02 -12.61 7.05
C PRO A 183 3.85 -13.60 7.16
N ASN A 184 4.06 -14.82 6.67
CA ASN A 184 3.07 -15.90 6.67
C ASN A 184 1.74 -15.55 5.99
N GLY A 185 1.72 -14.54 5.10
CA GLY A 185 0.50 -14.06 4.45
C GLY A 185 -0.51 -13.42 5.42
N LYS A 186 -0.07 -12.98 6.60
CA LYS A 186 -0.94 -12.29 7.57
C LYS A 186 -1.44 -10.97 6.99
N TYR A 187 -2.70 -10.65 7.26
CA TYR A 187 -3.25 -9.35 6.87
C TYR A 187 -2.67 -8.24 7.75
N LEU A 188 -2.85 -8.35 9.06
CA LEU A 188 -2.24 -7.48 10.06
C LEU A 188 -1.04 -8.19 10.67
N VAL A 189 0.11 -7.53 10.67
CA VAL A 189 1.40 -8.12 11.04
C VAL A 189 1.70 -7.79 12.49
N ASP A 190 1.88 -8.82 13.30
CA ASP A 190 2.25 -8.77 14.72
C ASP A 190 3.76 -8.91 14.94
N ASP A 191 4.55 -8.93 13.87
CA ASP A 191 6.02 -8.94 13.92
C ASP A 191 6.57 -7.51 14.06
N PRO A 192 7.16 -7.14 15.22
CA PRO A 192 7.69 -5.80 15.45
C PRO A 192 8.91 -5.49 14.56
N THR A 193 9.75 -6.49 14.25
CA THR A 193 10.95 -6.29 13.44
C THR A 193 10.58 -5.98 12.01
N TRP A 194 9.62 -6.72 11.44
CA TRP A 194 9.10 -6.44 10.09
C TRP A 194 8.57 -5.01 9.99
N THR A 195 7.71 -4.61 10.93
CA THR A 195 7.11 -3.27 10.93
C THR A 195 8.19 -2.20 11.09
N THR A 196 9.12 -2.37 12.03
CA THR A 196 10.20 -1.41 12.28
C THR A 196 11.08 -1.21 11.06
N ASN A 197 11.48 -2.30 10.39
CA ASN A 197 12.41 -2.23 9.26
C ASN A 197 11.82 -1.53 8.04
N ILE A 198 10.52 -1.68 7.77
CA ILE A 198 9.85 -0.93 6.70
C ILE A 198 9.89 0.56 7.00
N ILE A 199 9.58 0.95 8.24
CA ILE A 199 9.55 2.36 8.64
C ILE A 199 10.97 2.94 8.67
N ASP A 200 11.97 2.16 9.08
CA ASP A 200 13.37 2.58 9.12
C ASP A 200 13.93 2.81 7.72
N LEU A 201 13.69 1.88 6.79
CA LEU A 201 14.02 2.01 5.38
C LEU A 201 13.36 3.27 4.79
N ALA A 202 12.06 3.42 4.99
CA ALA A 202 11.31 4.58 4.51
C ALA A 202 11.87 5.90 5.08
N ALA A 203 12.15 5.96 6.37
CA ALA A 203 12.72 7.13 7.03
C ALA A 203 14.11 7.47 6.49
N GLY A 204 14.96 6.46 6.26
CA GLY A 204 16.28 6.61 5.66
C GLY A 204 16.20 7.26 4.27
N LEU A 205 15.33 6.75 3.41
CA LEU A 205 15.12 7.28 2.06
C LEU A 205 14.52 8.70 2.08
N LYS A 206 13.55 8.96 2.96
CA LYS A 206 12.95 10.30 3.14
C LYS A 206 13.96 11.32 3.65
N LEU A 207 14.86 10.93 4.56
CA LEU A 207 15.94 11.80 5.05
C LEU A 207 16.95 12.18 3.95
N ARG A 208 17.04 11.39 2.88
CA ARG A 208 17.81 11.69 1.67
C ARG A 208 17.03 12.54 0.65
N GLY A 209 15.85 13.04 1.01
CA GLY A 209 15.02 13.88 0.15
C GLY A 209 14.30 13.13 -0.97
N LYS A 210 14.24 11.80 -0.89
CA LYS A 210 13.60 10.97 -1.92
C LYS A 210 12.08 10.90 -1.67
N LYS A 211 11.29 10.76 -2.73
CA LYS A 211 9.88 10.40 -2.62
C LYS A 211 9.74 8.92 -2.22
N VAL A 212 8.79 8.57 -1.36
CA VAL A 212 8.53 7.19 -0.93
C VAL A 212 7.02 6.91 -0.95
N ILE A 213 6.63 5.90 -1.74
CA ILE A 213 5.27 5.35 -1.77
C ILE A 213 5.34 3.88 -1.32
N LEU A 214 4.55 3.51 -0.33
CA LEU A 214 4.41 2.11 0.09
C LEU A 214 3.22 1.47 -0.65
N GLY A 215 3.47 0.46 -1.46
CA GLY A 215 2.42 -0.28 -2.17
C GLY A 215 1.79 -1.38 -1.33
N TYR A 216 0.61 -1.87 -1.75
CA TYR A 216 -0.06 -3.03 -1.14
C TYR A 216 -0.24 -2.94 0.39
N CYS A 217 -0.58 -1.75 0.89
CA CYS A 217 -0.72 -1.45 2.30
C CYS A 217 -2.17 -1.59 2.77
N ASN A 218 -2.34 -1.91 4.06
CA ASN A 218 -3.59 -1.70 4.78
C ASN A 218 -3.44 -0.54 5.79
N HIS A 219 -4.44 -0.35 6.65
CA HIS A 219 -4.45 0.70 7.67
C HIS A 219 -3.33 0.58 8.72
N GLN A 220 -2.66 -0.57 8.88
CA GLN A 220 -1.47 -0.68 9.74
C GLN A 220 -0.36 0.28 9.29
N MET A 221 -0.22 0.49 7.98
CA MET A 221 0.81 1.37 7.42
C MET A 221 0.48 2.86 7.53
N LEU A 222 -0.61 3.25 8.22
CA LEU A 222 -0.78 4.63 8.70
C LEU A 222 0.44 5.07 9.54
N LEU A 223 1.09 4.10 10.21
CA LEU A 223 2.31 4.31 10.98
C LEU A 223 3.46 4.91 10.14
N ALA A 224 3.53 4.61 8.84
CA ALA A 224 4.58 5.10 7.95
C ALA A 224 4.66 6.63 7.84
N SER A 225 3.61 7.33 8.25
CA SER A 225 3.64 8.78 8.39
C SER A 225 4.68 9.30 9.40
N VAL A 226 5.17 8.50 10.36
CA VAL A 226 6.29 8.92 11.24
C VAL A 226 7.62 9.02 10.50
N ALA A 227 7.76 8.34 9.37
CA ALA A 227 8.85 8.51 8.42
C ALA A 227 8.56 9.64 7.40
N LYS A 228 7.36 10.23 7.45
CA LYS A 228 6.86 11.24 6.50
C LYS A 228 6.82 10.73 5.06
N VAL A 229 6.43 9.47 4.84
CA VAL A 229 6.23 8.94 3.48
C VAL A 229 5.19 9.76 2.70
N ASP A 230 5.38 9.84 1.40
CA ASP A 230 4.53 10.64 0.50
C ASP A 230 3.16 10.00 0.34
N GLY A 231 3.09 8.67 0.31
CA GLY A 231 1.83 7.97 0.27
C GLY A 231 1.90 6.49 0.59
N ILE A 232 0.74 5.92 0.86
CA ILE A 232 0.50 4.48 0.89
C ILE A 232 -0.51 4.13 -0.21
N ALA A 233 -0.45 2.92 -0.75
CA ALA A 233 -1.38 2.44 -1.76
C ALA A 233 -2.17 1.24 -1.24
N SER A 234 -3.50 1.30 -1.35
CA SER A 234 -4.41 0.27 -0.87
C SER A 234 -5.54 0.05 -1.87
N GLY A 235 -6.13 -1.14 -1.88
CA GLY A 235 -7.29 -1.45 -2.70
C GLY A 235 -8.48 -2.06 -1.95
N THR A 236 -9.35 -2.76 -2.66
CA THR A 236 -10.58 -3.34 -2.10
C THR A 236 -10.35 -4.71 -1.46
N TRP A 237 -9.62 -5.59 -2.14
CA TRP A 237 -9.35 -6.95 -1.69
C TRP A 237 -8.08 -7.05 -0.84
N MET A 238 -7.99 -8.06 0.02
CA MET A 238 -6.82 -8.25 0.90
C MET A 238 -5.51 -8.37 0.10
N ASN A 239 -5.53 -8.99 -1.08
CA ASN A 239 -4.35 -9.16 -1.93
C ASN A 239 -3.84 -7.87 -2.62
N VAL A 240 -4.52 -6.74 -2.41
CA VAL A 240 -4.07 -5.38 -2.76
C VAL A 240 -3.98 -4.48 -1.52
N ARG A 241 -4.01 -5.09 -0.33
CA ARG A 241 -3.82 -4.48 1.00
C ARG A 241 -2.74 -5.19 1.83
N SER A 242 -2.20 -6.29 1.31
CA SER A 242 -1.04 -7.02 1.81
C SER A 242 -0.38 -7.64 0.58
N PHE A 243 0.90 -7.37 0.35
CA PHE A 243 1.61 -7.81 -0.84
C PHE A 243 1.78 -9.34 -0.85
N PRO A 244 1.19 -10.08 -1.82
CA PRO A 244 1.30 -11.53 -1.89
C PRO A 244 2.08 -11.92 -3.17
N PRO A 245 3.41 -12.14 -3.12
CA PRO A 245 4.20 -12.46 -4.29
C PRO A 245 3.65 -13.60 -5.15
N GLU A 246 3.11 -14.64 -4.53
CA GLU A 246 2.55 -15.81 -5.23
C GLU A 246 1.38 -15.46 -6.16
N LYS A 247 0.68 -14.34 -5.93
CA LYS A 247 -0.37 -13.82 -6.83
C LYS A 247 0.15 -13.56 -8.25
N PHE A 248 1.45 -13.28 -8.39
CA PHE A 248 2.11 -12.97 -9.67
C PHE A 248 2.76 -14.17 -10.33
N ARG A 249 2.83 -15.35 -9.69
CA ARG A 249 3.56 -16.50 -10.24
C ARG A 249 2.84 -17.16 -11.43
N GLY A 250 1.53 -17.35 -11.34
CA GLY A 250 0.77 -18.06 -12.37
C GLY A 250 -0.71 -17.72 -12.34
N ASN A 251 -1.49 -18.37 -13.22
CA ASN A 251 -2.94 -18.26 -13.21
C ASN A 251 -3.48 -19.05 -12.00
N GLN A 252 -3.47 -18.43 -10.82
CA GLN A 252 -4.21 -18.99 -9.69
C GLN A 252 -5.70 -18.90 -10.04
N GLU A 253 -6.40 -20.04 -10.01
CA GLU A 253 -7.86 -20.01 -9.96
C GLU A 253 -8.25 -19.16 -8.75
N GLU A 254 -9.01 -18.08 -8.99
CA GLU A 254 -9.63 -17.34 -7.91
C GLU A 254 -10.58 -18.30 -7.19
N VAL A 255 -10.10 -18.92 -6.11
CA VAL A 255 -10.96 -19.61 -5.18
C VAL A 255 -11.93 -18.54 -4.70
N ILE A 256 -13.19 -18.63 -5.16
CA ILE A 256 -14.27 -17.77 -4.70
C ILE A 256 -14.47 -18.08 -3.22
N ARG A 257 -13.68 -17.43 -2.38
CA ARG A 257 -13.89 -17.43 -0.94
C ARG A 257 -15.26 -16.80 -0.71
N GLN A 258 -16.04 -17.38 0.21
CA GLN A 258 -17.36 -16.87 0.56
C GLN A 258 -17.31 -15.35 0.74
N ARG A 259 -18.12 -14.64 -0.05
CA ARG A 259 -18.22 -13.18 -0.01
C ARG A 259 -18.86 -12.79 1.31
N ALA A 260 -18.06 -12.16 2.18
CA ALA A 260 -18.53 -11.58 3.43
C ALA A 260 -18.33 -10.07 3.35
N THR A 261 -19.35 -9.30 3.74
CA THR A 261 -19.25 -7.85 3.88
C THR A 261 -18.58 -7.51 5.20
N TRP A 262 -17.53 -6.70 5.15
CA TRP A 262 -16.76 -6.27 6.31
C TRP A 262 -16.87 -4.76 6.49
N TYR A 263 -17.32 -4.30 7.66
CA TYR A 263 -17.28 -2.90 8.04
C TYR A 263 -15.93 -2.56 8.66
N TYR A 264 -15.28 -1.52 8.17
CA TYR A 264 -14.08 -0.98 8.79
C TYR A 264 -14.45 0.02 9.88
N CYS A 265 -14.04 -0.26 11.11
CA CYS A 265 -14.20 0.63 12.26
C CYS A 265 -12.89 1.42 12.43
N PRO A 266 -12.81 2.67 11.95
CA PRO A 266 -11.54 3.39 11.86
C PRO A 266 -10.91 3.70 13.23
N GLN A 267 -11.73 3.92 14.27
CA GLN A 267 -11.24 4.16 15.63
C GLN A 267 -10.69 2.90 16.32
N ALA A 268 -11.12 1.71 15.89
CA ALA A 268 -10.61 0.43 16.36
C ALA A 268 -9.47 -0.11 15.47
N LEU A 269 -9.19 0.56 14.34
CA LEU A 269 -8.30 0.08 13.28
C LEU A 269 -8.63 -1.36 12.87
N SER A 270 -9.89 -1.77 12.91
CA SER A 270 -10.28 -3.17 12.73
C SER A 270 -11.48 -3.30 11.80
N GLU A 271 -11.60 -4.45 11.15
CA GLU A 271 -12.76 -4.76 10.31
C GLU A 271 -13.64 -5.84 10.97
N PHE A 272 -14.95 -5.66 10.91
CA PHE A 272 -15.93 -6.54 11.52
C PHE A 272 -16.95 -7.03 10.49
N GLY A 273 -17.24 -8.33 10.51
CA GLY A 273 -18.32 -8.88 9.68
C GLY A 273 -19.67 -8.33 10.12
N THR A 274 -20.63 -8.20 9.20
CA THR A 274 -21.97 -7.66 9.52
C THR A 274 -22.70 -8.44 10.61
N SER A 275 -22.46 -9.75 10.74
CA SER A 275 -22.99 -10.56 11.84
C SER A 275 -22.46 -10.14 13.21
N TYR A 276 -21.21 -9.68 13.31
CA TYR A 276 -20.68 -9.12 14.55
C TYR A 276 -21.26 -7.75 14.84
N LEU A 277 -21.65 -6.97 13.83
CA LEU A 277 -22.38 -5.72 14.06
C LEU A 277 -23.79 -5.98 14.61
N ASP A 278 -24.47 -7.03 14.15
CA ASP A 278 -25.77 -7.44 14.71
C ASP A 278 -25.61 -7.81 16.20
N LEU A 279 -24.56 -8.56 16.55
CA LEU A 279 -24.22 -8.86 17.94
C LEU A 279 -23.92 -7.59 18.74
N ALA A 280 -23.16 -6.64 18.18
CA ALA A 280 -22.85 -5.37 18.83
C ALA A 280 -24.13 -4.58 19.14
N LYS A 281 -25.11 -4.63 18.23
CA LYS A 281 -26.42 -4.02 18.46
C LYS A 281 -27.18 -4.71 19.59
N GLN A 282 -27.21 -6.04 19.60
CA GLN A 282 -27.87 -6.82 20.67
C GLN A 282 -27.26 -6.56 22.04
N GLN A 283 -25.93 -6.37 22.10
CA GLN A 283 -25.19 -6.05 23.33
C GLN A 283 -25.21 -4.55 23.69
N GLY A 284 -25.85 -3.69 22.87
CA GLY A 284 -25.95 -2.25 23.13
C GLY A 284 -24.64 -1.47 22.95
N VAL A 285 -23.66 -2.03 22.23
CA VAL A 285 -22.33 -1.42 22.01
C VAL A 285 -22.10 -0.95 20.56
N LEU A 286 -23.07 -1.13 19.65
CA LEU A 286 -22.94 -0.75 18.24
C LEU A 286 -22.58 0.74 18.04
N ASP A 287 -23.13 1.64 18.85
CA ASP A 287 -22.88 3.08 18.72
C ASP A 287 -21.41 3.44 18.95
N GLN A 288 -20.68 2.66 19.75
CA GLN A 288 -19.24 2.82 19.98
C GLN A 288 -18.41 2.50 18.71
N MET A 289 -19.00 1.74 17.78
CA MET A 289 -18.39 1.38 16.50
C MET A 289 -18.70 2.39 15.39
N SER A 290 -19.58 3.37 15.63
CA SER A 290 -19.86 4.46 14.69
C SER A 290 -18.63 5.36 14.55
N PRO A 291 -18.21 5.77 13.34
CA PRO A 291 -17.04 6.61 13.18
C PRO A 291 -17.31 8.03 13.70
N SER A 292 -16.23 8.78 13.96
CA SER A 292 -16.32 10.21 14.26
C SER A 292 -16.95 10.99 13.10
N SER A 293 -17.48 12.19 13.37
CA SER A 293 -18.13 13.06 12.37
C SER A 293 -17.32 13.22 11.09
N ASP A 294 -16.00 13.38 11.23
CA ASP A 294 -15.09 13.64 10.10
C ASP A 294 -14.83 12.41 9.23
N LEU A 295 -15.14 11.21 9.73
CA LEU A 295 -14.99 9.93 9.05
C LEU A 295 -16.33 9.33 8.64
N THR A 296 -17.45 9.83 9.18
CA THR A 296 -18.80 9.51 8.72
C THR A 296 -18.97 9.93 7.27
N ASN A 297 -19.50 9.01 6.46
CA ASN A 297 -19.66 9.22 5.04
C ASN A 297 -20.93 8.54 4.52
N VAL A 298 -21.32 8.92 3.30
CA VAL A 298 -22.56 8.48 2.65
C VAL A 298 -22.67 6.96 2.50
N TYR A 299 -21.55 6.24 2.53
CA TYR A 299 -21.53 4.78 2.38
C TYR A 299 -22.02 4.02 3.62
N LEU A 300 -22.16 4.71 4.77
CA LEU A 300 -22.71 4.14 6.00
C LEU A 300 -24.21 4.40 6.18
N ALA A 301 -24.87 4.97 5.18
CA ALA A 301 -26.30 5.25 5.23
C ALA A 301 -27.08 3.98 5.65
N GLY A 302 -27.81 4.07 6.76
CA GLY A 302 -28.62 2.96 7.27
C GLY A 302 -27.93 2.02 8.26
N LEU A 303 -26.58 1.97 8.32
CA LEU A 303 -25.87 0.97 9.15
C LEU A 303 -26.07 1.21 10.66
N PHE A 304 -26.07 2.47 11.07
CA PHE A 304 -26.19 2.91 12.46
C PHE A 304 -27.55 3.57 12.79
N SER A 305 -28.50 3.61 11.86
CA SER A 305 -29.77 4.36 12.02
C SER A 305 -30.92 3.53 12.61
N GLY A 306 -30.62 2.50 13.41
CA GLY A 306 -31.62 1.70 14.14
C GLY A 306 -32.14 0.43 13.45
N ALA A 307 -31.82 0.19 12.16
CA ALA A 307 -32.05 -1.11 11.51
C ALA A 307 -31.05 -2.18 12.02
N VAL A 308 -31.35 -3.47 11.82
CA VAL A 308 -30.34 -4.52 12.08
C VAL A 308 -29.27 -4.41 10.98
N PRO A 309 -27.96 -4.33 11.31
CA PRO A 309 -26.89 -4.14 10.33
C PRO A 309 -26.96 -5.05 9.11
N THR A 310 -27.25 -6.34 9.26
CA THR A 310 -27.42 -7.29 8.13
C THR A 310 -28.58 -6.94 7.19
N SER A 311 -29.56 -6.17 7.64
CA SER A 311 -30.73 -5.71 6.86
C SER A 311 -30.65 -4.23 6.46
N SER A 312 -29.54 -3.55 6.73
CA SER A 312 -29.37 -2.11 6.51
C SER A 312 -29.14 -1.70 5.05
N GLY A 313 -28.92 -2.67 4.15
CA GLY A 313 -28.50 -2.41 2.78
C GLY A 313 -27.00 -2.12 2.64
N PHE A 314 -26.21 -2.30 3.70
CA PHE A 314 -24.75 -2.16 3.65
C PHE A 314 -24.10 -3.29 2.83
N THR A 315 -23.80 -2.99 1.57
CA THR A 315 -23.22 -3.94 0.60
C THR A 315 -21.70 -3.96 0.64
N GLU A 316 -21.09 -4.98 0.04
CA GLU A 316 -19.63 -5.07 -0.16
C GLU A 316 -19.07 -3.86 -0.91
N GLN A 317 -19.79 -3.36 -1.92
CA GLN A 317 -19.39 -2.16 -2.66
C GLN A 317 -19.30 -0.93 -1.74
N LEU A 318 -20.31 -0.75 -0.87
CA LEU A 318 -20.32 0.33 0.12
C LEU A 318 -19.22 0.16 1.16
N ALA A 319 -18.99 -1.07 1.63
CA ALA A 319 -17.91 -1.40 2.54
C ALA A 319 -16.52 -1.06 1.98
N PHE A 320 -16.26 -1.41 0.72
CA PHE A 320 -14.99 -1.08 0.06
C PHE A 320 -14.78 0.43 -0.07
N ARG A 321 -15.81 1.16 -0.48
CA ARG A 321 -15.73 2.62 -0.59
C ARG A 321 -15.59 3.30 0.77
N HIS A 322 -16.31 2.81 1.78
CA HIS A 322 -16.19 3.26 3.15
C HIS A 322 -14.75 3.10 3.67
N TYR A 323 -14.19 1.89 3.54
CA TYR A 323 -12.81 1.61 3.95
C TYR A 323 -11.81 2.57 3.28
N LEU A 324 -11.85 2.70 1.94
CA LEU A 324 -10.90 3.52 1.20
C LEU A 324 -11.08 5.02 1.51
N HIS A 325 -12.32 5.47 1.72
CA HIS A 325 -12.61 6.84 2.10
C HIS A 325 -12.08 7.17 3.51
N CYS A 326 -12.33 6.31 4.50
CA CYS A 326 -11.79 6.49 5.84
C CYS A 326 -10.26 6.43 5.85
N LEU A 327 -9.66 5.47 5.15
CA LEU A 327 -8.21 5.35 5.07
C LEU A 327 -7.57 6.58 4.42
N ARG A 328 -8.23 7.20 3.43
CA ARG A 328 -7.76 8.46 2.83
C ARG A 328 -7.68 9.57 3.85
N ILE A 329 -8.77 9.79 4.58
CA ILE A 329 -8.85 10.85 5.60
C ILE A 329 -7.84 10.58 6.72
N GLN A 330 -7.74 9.34 7.19
CA GLN A 330 -6.73 8.94 8.18
C GLN A 330 -5.32 9.21 7.66
N SER A 331 -5.00 8.86 6.41
CA SER A 331 -3.68 9.09 5.80
C SER A 331 -3.34 10.58 5.71
N GLN A 332 -4.28 11.40 5.25
CA GLN A 332 -4.12 12.86 5.16
C GLN A 332 -3.88 13.49 6.54
N ASN A 333 -4.53 12.96 7.57
CA ASN A 333 -4.42 13.44 8.94
C ASN A 333 -3.25 12.83 9.72
N SER A 334 -2.53 11.84 9.18
CA SER A 334 -1.54 11.08 9.95
C SER A 334 -0.25 11.87 10.23
N VAL A 335 0.20 12.70 9.28
CA VAL A 335 1.40 13.54 9.43
C VAL A 335 1.04 14.83 10.18
N LYS A 336 1.79 15.18 11.22
CA LYS A 336 1.61 16.42 12.00
C LYS A 336 2.75 17.42 11.74
N PRO A 337 2.63 18.68 12.21
CA PRO A 337 3.63 19.72 11.94
C PRO A 337 5.05 19.40 12.44
N THR A 338 5.21 18.49 13.41
CA THR A 338 6.51 18.03 13.89
C THR A 338 6.56 16.50 13.98
N PHE A 339 7.78 15.96 14.01
CA PHE A 339 8.01 14.54 14.24
C PHE A 339 7.36 14.05 15.54
N ASP A 340 7.62 14.74 16.67
CA ASP A 340 7.08 14.32 17.97
C ASP A 340 5.55 14.37 18.03
N LEU A 341 4.92 15.41 17.44
CA LEU A 341 3.45 15.46 17.35
C LEU A 341 2.88 14.32 16.49
N THR A 342 3.62 13.88 15.46
CA THR A 342 3.23 12.75 14.62
C THR A 342 3.32 11.45 15.41
N VAL A 343 4.40 11.25 16.17
CA VAL A 343 4.54 10.09 17.07
C VAL A 343 3.44 10.09 18.14
N ASP A 344 3.20 11.20 18.82
CA ASP A 344 2.19 11.31 19.88
C ASP A 344 0.76 11.07 19.35
N HIS A 345 0.49 11.50 18.11
CA HIS A 345 -0.76 11.20 17.41
C HIS A 345 -0.97 9.69 17.25
N HIS A 346 0.03 8.97 16.76
CA HIS A 346 -0.05 7.51 16.59
C HIS A 346 -0.10 6.75 17.92
N GLN A 347 0.66 7.18 18.92
CA GLN A 347 0.56 6.59 20.26
C GLN A 347 -0.85 6.74 20.85
N THR A 348 -1.50 7.89 20.62
CA THR A 348 -2.88 8.11 21.05
C THR A 348 -3.86 7.26 20.24
N LEU A 349 -3.67 7.17 18.93
CA LEU A 349 -4.49 6.32 18.06
C LEU A 349 -4.45 4.84 18.49
N LEU A 350 -3.24 4.30 18.72
CA LEU A 350 -3.06 2.90 19.15
C LEU A 350 -3.66 2.65 20.54
N ARG A 351 -3.48 3.58 21.49
CA ARG A 351 -4.09 3.48 22.82
C ARG A 351 -5.62 3.46 22.76
N ASN A 352 -6.21 4.34 21.95
CA ASN A 352 -7.66 4.43 21.79
C ASN A 352 -8.21 3.16 21.12
N ALA A 353 -7.52 2.65 20.09
CA ALA A 353 -7.88 1.39 19.45
C ALA A 353 -7.80 0.21 20.43
N ARG A 354 -6.74 0.13 21.24
CA ARG A 354 -6.57 -0.90 22.29
C ARG A 354 -7.73 -0.89 23.29
N GLN A 355 -8.09 0.30 23.77
CA GLN A 355 -9.18 0.45 24.74
C GLN A 355 -10.51 0.00 24.14
N LEU A 356 -10.86 0.52 22.96
CA LEU A 356 -12.11 0.17 22.29
C LEU A 356 -12.19 -1.32 21.95
N LEU A 357 -11.11 -1.90 21.42
CA LEU A 357 -11.09 -3.34 21.13
C LEU A 357 -11.24 -4.18 22.40
N SER A 358 -10.65 -3.76 23.52
CA SER A 358 -10.80 -4.45 24.80
C SER A 358 -12.27 -4.43 25.28
N ASP A 359 -12.93 -3.29 25.13
CA ASP A 359 -14.35 -3.13 25.48
C ASP A 359 -15.25 -3.98 24.56
N LEU A 360 -14.99 -3.95 23.25
CA LEU A 360 -15.69 -4.77 22.24
C LEU A 360 -15.49 -6.27 22.48
N HIS A 361 -14.27 -6.71 22.79
CA HIS A 361 -13.95 -8.11 23.08
C HIS A 361 -14.67 -8.61 24.34
N THR A 362 -14.81 -7.77 25.36
CA THR A 362 -15.59 -8.06 26.58
C THR A 362 -17.07 -8.28 26.24
N ALA A 363 -17.59 -7.57 25.24
CA ALA A 363 -18.94 -7.77 24.68
C ALA A 363 -19.03 -8.91 23.65
N GLY A 364 -17.94 -9.67 23.42
CA GLY A 364 -17.91 -10.80 22.47
C GLY A 364 -17.79 -10.41 20.99
N ILE A 365 -17.49 -9.13 20.68
CA ILE A 365 -17.32 -8.61 19.32
C ILE A 365 -15.86 -8.74 18.92
N LYS A 366 -15.55 -9.48 17.84
CA LYS A 366 -14.17 -9.69 17.37
C LYS A 366 -14.04 -9.52 15.86
N GLY A 367 -12.91 -8.96 15.41
CA GLY A 367 -12.57 -8.77 13.99
C GLY A 367 -11.94 -9.99 13.31
N GLN A 368 -11.72 -11.08 14.05
CA GLN A 368 -11.00 -12.28 13.59
C GLN A 368 -9.59 -11.91 13.08
N ALA A 369 -9.16 -12.42 11.91
CA ALA A 369 -7.87 -12.07 11.31
C ALA A 369 -7.76 -10.61 10.83
N ARG A 370 -8.82 -9.80 11.01
CA ARG A 370 -8.87 -8.36 10.72
C ARG A 370 -9.01 -7.52 12.00
N ASP A 371 -8.80 -8.14 13.15
CA ASP A 371 -8.72 -7.49 14.45
C ASP A 371 -7.32 -6.94 14.69
N PHE A 372 -7.20 -5.66 15.02
CA PHE A 372 -5.92 -4.99 15.17
C PHE A 372 -5.20 -5.34 16.47
N MET A 373 -5.91 -5.96 17.43
CA MET A 373 -5.41 -6.18 18.79
C MET A 373 -4.00 -6.80 18.81
N ASP A 374 -3.81 -7.88 18.05
CA ASP A 374 -2.54 -8.63 18.04
C ASP A 374 -1.39 -7.85 17.39
N SER A 375 -1.71 -6.86 16.54
CA SER A 375 -0.71 -6.03 15.87
C SER A 375 -0.34 -4.75 16.64
N LEU A 376 -1.08 -4.39 17.69
CA LEU A 376 -0.84 -3.16 18.46
C LEU A 376 0.58 -3.08 19.02
N ASP A 377 1.05 -4.16 19.65
CA ASP A 377 2.37 -4.20 20.29
C ASP A 377 3.51 -4.08 19.25
N ALA A 378 3.32 -4.62 18.05
CA ALA A 378 4.27 -4.48 16.94
C ALA A 378 4.38 -3.02 16.47
N ASN A 379 3.25 -2.31 16.37
CA ASN A 379 3.22 -0.90 15.99
C ASN A 379 3.83 0.01 17.08
N GLU A 380 3.52 -0.25 18.35
CA GLU A 380 4.10 0.50 19.48
C GLU A 380 5.61 0.29 19.61
N SER A 381 6.08 -0.93 19.36
CA SER A 381 7.50 -1.26 19.32
C SER A 381 8.21 -0.50 18.20
N ALA A 382 7.64 -0.51 16.98
CA ALA A 382 8.18 0.22 15.85
C ALA A 382 8.26 1.74 16.11
N LEU A 383 7.21 2.34 16.70
CA LEU A 383 7.26 3.76 17.11
C LEU A 383 8.40 4.05 18.08
N SER A 384 8.59 3.19 19.07
CA SER A 384 9.61 3.36 20.11
C SER A 384 11.02 3.25 19.52
N VAL A 385 11.25 2.29 18.61
CA VAL A 385 12.53 2.15 17.91
C VAL A 385 12.78 3.36 17.03
N ILE A 386 11.85 3.75 16.15
CA ILE A 386 12.04 4.88 15.24
C ILE A 386 12.26 6.21 15.98
N ARG A 387 11.56 6.41 17.11
CA ARG A 387 11.77 7.58 17.98
C ARG A 387 13.19 7.64 18.55
N SER A 388 13.80 6.49 18.84
CA SER A 388 15.15 6.41 19.41
C SER A 388 16.24 6.47 18.33
N THR A 389 16.07 5.75 17.21
CA THR A 389 17.10 5.60 16.16
C THR A 389 17.08 6.76 15.16
N ARG A 390 15.93 7.06 14.56
CA ARG A 390 15.77 8.11 13.52
C ARG A 390 15.27 9.43 14.07
N GLY A 391 14.68 9.44 15.26
CA GLY A 391 14.07 10.61 15.88
C GLY A 391 14.95 11.86 15.91
N PRO A 392 16.26 11.81 16.28
CA PRO A 392 17.13 12.99 16.23
C PRO A 392 17.22 13.64 14.85
N LEU A 393 17.38 12.83 13.80
CA LEU A 393 17.47 13.31 12.41
C LEU A 393 16.12 13.79 11.90
N LEU A 394 15.05 13.06 12.19
CA LEU A 394 13.70 13.41 11.78
C LEU A 394 13.23 14.70 12.44
N ARG A 395 13.50 14.93 13.74
CA ARG A 395 13.19 16.21 14.40
C ARG A 395 13.88 17.39 13.71
N ARG A 396 15.17 17.25 13.40
CA ARG A 396 15.96 18.31 12.78
C ARG A 396 15.51 18.62 11.35
N ASN A 397 15.14 17.59 10.59
CA ASN A 397 14.86 17.72 9.16
C ASN A 397 13.37 17.69 8.82
N TRP A 398 12.45 17.57 9.79
CA TRP A 398 11.02 17.35 9.54
C TRP A 398 10.40 18.35 8.57
N GLY A 399 10.74 19.63 8.70
CA GLY A 399 10.25 20.70 7.81
C GLY A 399 10.86 20.68 6.40
N ASN A 400 12.01 20.01 6.23
CA ASN A 400 12.76 19.96 4.96
C ASN A 400 12.47 18.70 4.15
N ILE A 401 12.02 17.63 4.80
CA ILE A 401 11.55 16.42 4.11
C ILE A 401 10.28 16.81 3.34
N GLN A 402 10.30 16.72 2.01
CA GLN A 402 9.13 17.01 1.19
C GLN A 402 8.09 15.89 1.29
#